data_AF-A0AAD5JNI9-F1
#
_entry.id   AF-A0AAD5JNI9-F1
#
_cell.length_a   1.000
_cell.length_b   1.000
_cell.length_c   1.000
_cell.angle_alpha   90.00
_cell.angle_beta   90.00
_cell.angle_gamma   90.00
#
_symmetry.space_group_name_H-M   'P 1'
#
loop_
_entity.id
_entity.type
_entity.pdbx_description
1 polymer ?
#
loop_
_entity_poly.entity_id
_entity_poly.type
_entity_poly.pdbx_seq_one_letter_code
_entity_poly.pdbx_strand_id
1 'polypeptide(L)'
;MAMTTISSSHLHVDFLMALPLDIVPLIVQYLETPERLNLLSVSKAWKTRLFGYASLWSNMALTFTNIKESNMNDEISIRIILKGLELIACHVRQLSVTDFLDNEIPFLITTLLNQLKNGLFVKLEKLEMFGNKKKIMMETGIVSRIVALMDC
;
A
#
# COMPACT_ATOMS: atom_id res chain seq x y z
N MET A 1 50.20 28.63 -7.29
CA MET A 1 49.27 28.22 -6.22
C MET A 1 48.02 27.67 -6.88
N ALA A 2 47.83 26.35 -6.86
CA ALA A 2 46.61 25.72 -7.37
C ALA A 2 45.54 25.82 -6.29
N MET A 3 44.43 26.52 -6.56
CA MET A 3 43.24 26.50 -5.72
C MET A 3 42.57 25.13 -5.89
N THR A 4 42.73 24.26 -4.91
CA THR A 4 41.91 23.06 -4.75
C THR A 4 40.50 23.51 -4.37
N THR A 5 39.60 23.53 -5.35
CA THR A 5 38.17 23.61 -5.11
C THR A 5 37.74 22.33 -4.39
N ILE A 6 37.52 22.43 -3.08
CA ILE A 6 36.86 21.37 -2.32
C ILE A 6 35.42 21.35 -2.81
N SER A 7 35.13 20.46 -3.76
CA SER A 7 33.76 20.09 -4.12
C SER A 7 33.13 19.45 -2.88
N SER A 8 32.26 20.19 -2.18
CA SER A 8 31.43 19.63 -1.11
C SER A 8 30.36 18.77 -1.76
N SER A 9 30.75 17.57 -2.20
CA SER A 9 29.81 16.49 -2.45
C SER A 9 29.16 16.13 -1.12
N HIS A 10 28.04 16.79 -0.80
CA HIS A 10 27.14 16.34 0.24
C HIS A 10 26.73 14.90 -0.12
N LEU A 11 27.37 13.93 0.51
CA LEU A 11 26.89 12.56 0.54
C LEU A 11 25.52 12.62 1.20
N HIS A 12 24.47 12.56 0.38
CA HIS A 12 23.11 12.34 0.86
C HIS A 12 23.07 10.92 1.44
N VAL A 13 23.51 10.80 2.69
CA VAL A 13 23.43 9.55 3.44
C VAL A 13 21.97 9.36 3.83
N ASP A 14 21.38 8.26 3.39
CA ASP A 14 20.08 7.82 3.87
C ASP A 14 20.24 7.32 5.32
N PHE A 15 20.02 8.24 6.27
CA PHE A 15 20.18 7.98 7.70
C PHE A 15 19.26 6.86 8.18
N LEU A 16 18.07 6.71 7.58
CA LEU A 16 17.14 5.65 7.94
C LEU A 16 17.66 4.28 7.49
N MET A 17 18.36 4.22 6.36
CA MET A 17 19.02 2.99 5.92
C MET A 17 20.26 2.63 6.74
N ALA A 18 20.91 3.60 7.39
CA ALA A 18 22.03 3.36 8.29
C ALA A 18 21.60 2.80 9.66
N LEU A 19 20.31 2.88 10.01
CA LEU A 19 19.79 2.32 11.25
C LEU A 19 19.89 0.78 11.27
N PRO A 20 19.98 0.17 12.47
CA PRO A 20 19.89 -1.28 12.62
C PRO A 20 18.62 -1.89 11.99
N LEU A 21 18.72 -3.14 11.55
CA LEU A 21 17.65 -3.84 10.81
C LEU A 21 16.35 -3.94 11.61
N ASP A 22 16.41 -4.01 12.93
CA ASP A 22 15.28 -4.12 13.85
C ASP A 22 14.60 -2.77 14.14
N ILE A 23 15.28 -1.64 13.95
CA ILE A 23 14.72 -0.32 14.27
C ILE A 23 13.81 0.21 13.15
N VAL A 24 14.16 -0.03 11.89
CA VAL A 24 13.37 0.46 10.74
C VAL A 24 11.90 0.01 10.77
N PRO A 25 11.55 -1.27 11.00
CA PRO A 25 10.13 -1.66 11.09
C PRO A 25 9.40 -0.98 12.26
N LEU A 26 10.08 -0.69 13.37
CA LEU A 26 9.49 0.02 14.52
C LEU A 26 9.12 1.46 14.19
N ILE A 27 9.82 2.10 13.25
CA ILE A 27 9.49 3.44 12.76
C ILE A 27 8.39 3.33 11.71
N VAL A 28 8.56 2.44 10.74
CA VAL A 28 7.67 2.32 9.57
C VAL A 28 6.27 1.83 9.94
N GLN A 29 6.10 1.06 11.03
CA GLN A 29 4.77 0.64 11.49
C GLN A 29 3.84 1.80 11.90
N TYR A 30 4.39 2.99 12.18
CA TYR A 30 3.59 4.18 12.51
C TYR A 30 3.06 4.91 11.28
N LEU A 31 3.55 4.55 10.08
CA LEU A 31 3.11 5.15 8.83
C LEU A 31 1.82 4.49 8.34
N GLU A 32 0.96 5.29 7.71
CA GLU A 32 -0.24 4.77 7.06
C GLU A 32 0.13 3.86 5.88
N THR A 33 -0.83 3.05 5.43
CA THR A 33 -0.59 2.13 4.30
C THR A 33 -0.07 2.87 3.05
N PRO A 34 -0.68 3.97 2.59
CA PRO A 34 -0.20 4.66 1.38
C PRO A 34 1.25 5.13 1.54
N GLU A 35 1.60 5.65 2.71
CA GLU A 35 2.95 6.11 3.02
C GLU A 35 3.96 4.95 3.02
N ARG A 36 3.61 3.81 3.63
CA ARG A 36 4.42 2.58 3.61
C ARG A 36 4.62 2.06 2.18
N LEU A 37 3.58 2.09 1.34
CA LEU A 37 3.67 1.71 -0.07
C LEU A 37 4.55 2.68 -0.86
N ASN A 38 4.49 3.99 -0.56
CA ASN A 38 5.37 4.99 -1.17
C ASN A 38 6.84 4.75 -0.85
N LEU A 39 7.17 4.27 0.37
CA LEU A 39 8.54 3.90 0.72
C LEU A 39 9.13 2.82 -0.20
N LEU A 40 8.30 1.90 -0.73
CA LEU A 40 8.76 0.89 -1.70
C LEU A 40 9.26 1.51 -3.01
N SER A 41 8.87 2.75 -3.31
CA SER A 41 9.25 3.48 -4.51
C SER A 41 10.47 4.38 -4.30
N VAL A 42 10.93 4.58 -3.06
CA VAL A 42 12.07 5.47 -2.74
C VAL A 42 13.38 4.93 -3.30
N SER A 43 13.68 3.64 -3.06
CA SER A 43 14.86 2.99 -3.65
C SER A 43 14.72 1.47 -3.65
N LYS A 44 15.56 0.79 -4.45
CA LYS A 44 15.63 -0.68 -4.44
C LYS A 44 15.97 -1.22 -3.04
N ALA A 45 16.81 -0.51 -2.28
CA ALA A 45 17.19 -0.89 -0.92
C ALA A 45 16.00 -0.82 0.04
N TRP A 46 15.18 0.24 -0.04
CA TRP A 46 13.92 0.35 0.71
C TRP A 46 12.98 -0.78 0.39
N LYS A 47 12.77 -1.05 -0.90
CA LYS A 47 11.91 -2.15 -1.34
C LYS A 47 12.36 -3.50 -0.77
N THR A 48 13.62 -3.87 -0.96
CA THR A 48 14.15 -5.15 -0.47
C THR A 48 14.07 -5.27 1.04
N ARG A 49 14.42 -4.20 1.77
CA ARG A 49 14.42 -4.19 3.23
C ARG A 49 13.00 -4.31 3.78
N LEU A 50 12.07 -3.47 3.33
CA LEU A 50 10.71 -3.46 3.87
C LEU A 50 9.93 -4.73 3.50
N PHE A 51 10.16 -5.28 2.31
CA PHE A 51 9.53 -6.53 1.88
C PHE A 51 9.85 -7.71 2.82
N GLY A 52 11.02 -7.70 3.46
CA GLY A 52 11.42 -8.74 4.43
C GLY A 52 10.57 -8.77 5.72
N TYR A 53 9.88 -7.68 6.07
CA TYR A 53 9.09 -7.61 7.30
C TYR A 53 7.60 -7.88 7.03
N ALA A 54 7.22 -9.15 6.99
CA ALA A 54 5.83 -9.56 6.73
C ALA A 54 4.79 -8.91 7.66
N SER A 55 5.16 -8.63 8.92
CA SER A 55 4.28 -7.98 9.91
C SER A 55 3.89 -6.55 9.52
N LEU A 56 4.73 -5.84 8.76
CA LEU A 56 4.39 -4.51 8.25
C LEU A 56 3.27 -4.54 7.21
N TRP A 57 2.95 -5.71 6.66
CA TRP A 57 2.05 -5.86 5.52
C TRP A 57 0.80 -6.68 5.87
N SER A 58 0.72 -7.26 7.07
CA SER A 58 -0.35 -8.20 7.42
C SER A 58 -1.71 -7.52 7.50
N ASN A 59 -1.75 -6.32 8.08
CA ASN A 59 -2.97 -5.54 8.29
C ASN A 59 -2.83 -4.19 7.60
N MET A 60 -3.57 -4.02 6.51
CA MET A 60 -3.51 -2.83 5.66
C MET A 60 -4.84 -2.10 5.71
N ALA A 61 -4.78 -0.79 5.94
CA ALA A 61 -5.91 0.11 5.89
C ALA A 61 -5.62 1.22 4.87
N LEU A 62 -6.45 1.32 3.84
CA LEU A 62 -6.38 2.33 2.78
C LEU A 62 -7.56 3.29 2.94
N THR A 63 -7.27 4.55 3.25
CA THR A 63 -8.29 5.58 3.43
C THR A 63 -8.11 6.66 2.37
N PHE A 64 -9.09 6.82 1.49
CA PHE A 64 -8.98 7.66 0.30
C PHE A 64 -9.22 9.16 0.54
N THR A 65 -9.78 9.53 1.69
CA THR A 65 -9.85 10.93 2.14
C THR A 65 -8.47 11.59 2.23
N ASN A 66 -7.43 10.84 2.65
CA ASN A 66 -6.05 11.32 2.73
C ASN A 66 -5.34 11.43 1.37
N ILE A 67 -5.86 10.76 0.32
CA ILE A 67 -5.20 10.74 -1.00
C ILE A 67 -5.44 12.04 -1.76
N LYS A 68 -6.57 12.71 -1.51
CA LYS A 68 -6.94 13.99 -2.15
C LYS A 68 -6.12 15.19 -1.72
N GLU A 69 -5.49 15.16 -0.54
CA GLU A 69 -4.59 16.25 -0.12
C GLU A 69 -3.26 16.22 -0.88
N SER A 70 -2.97 15.12 -1.58
CA SER A 70 -1.88 15.06 -2.55
C SER A 70 -2.37 15.55 -3.91
N ASN A 71 -1.79 16.63 -4.45
CA ASN A 71 -2.11 17.28 -5.73
C ASN A 71 -1.95 16.42 -7.00
N MET A 72 -2.02 15.09 -6.91
CA MET A 72 -1.98 14.18 -8.04
C MET A 72 -3.39 13.79 -8.47
N ASN A 73 -3.60 13.67 -9.79
CA ASN A 73 -4.81 13.06 -10.38
C ASN A 73 -5.15 11.78 -9.61
N ASP A 74 -6.32 11.73 -8.98
CA ASP A 74 -6.72 10.66 -8.04
C ASP A 74 -6.50 9.24 -8.62
N GLU A 75 -6.69 9.08 -9.94
CA GLU A 75 -6.46 7.83 -10.66
C GLU A 75 -5.01 7.33 -10.62
N ILE A 76 -4.02 8.24 -10.70
CA ILE A 76 -2.59 7.89 -10.67
C ILE A 76 -2.23 7.36 -9.28
N SER A 77 -2.70 8.03 -8.23
CA SER A 77 -2.49 7.63 -6.84
C SER A 77 -3.08 6.24 -6.56
N ILE A 78 -4.31 5.97 -7.05
CA ILE A 78 -4.94 4.65 -6.95
C ILE A 78 -4.09 3.57 -7.64
N ARG A 79 -3.60 3.84 -8.86
CA ARG A 79 -2.79 2.88 -9.63
C ARG A 79 -1.47 2.55 -8.93
N ILE A 80 -0.82 3.54 -8.31
CA ILE A 80 0.40 3.33 -7.54
C ILE A 80 0.12 2.44 -6.32
N ILE A 81 -0.96 2.72 -5.59
CA ILE A 81 -1.38 1.92 -4.44
C ILE A 81 -1.67 0.48 -4.85
N LEU A 82 -2.44 0.27 -5.92
CA LEU A 82 -2.77 -1.07 -6.41
C LEU A 82 -1.53 -1.86 -6.83
N LYS A 83 -0.57 -1.23 -7.53
CA LYS A 83 0.72 -1.86 -7.85
C LYS A 83 1.55 -2.14 -6.60
N GLY A 84 1.51 -1.26 -5.61
CA GLY A 84 2.16 -1.48 -4.32
C GLY A 84 1.58 -2.68 -3.59
N LEU A 85 0.25 -2.79 -3.54
CA LEU A 85 -0.46 -3.95 -2.99
C LEU A 85 -0.08 -5.23 -3.72
N GLU A 86 0.04 -5.19 -5.06
CA GLU A 86 0.43 -6.37 -5.84
C GLU A 86 1.77 -6.94 -5.39
N LEU A 87 2.73 -6.05 -5.10
CA LEU A 87 4.05 -6.43 -4.65
C LEU A 87 4.01 -7.15 -3.29
N ILE A 88 3.16 -6.70 -2.37
CA ILE A 88 3.11 -7.20 -0.98
C ILE A 88 2.01 -8.24 -0.74
N ALA A 89 1.22 -8.60 -1.75
CA ALA A 89 -0.01 -9.37 -1.60
C ALA A 89 0.17 -10.72 -0.89
N CYS A 90 1.34 -11.35 -1.00
CA CYS A 90 1.68 -12.61 -0.32
C CYS A 90 1.86 -12.49 1.21
N HIS A 91 1.87 -11.26 1.74
CA HIS A 91 1.94 -10.95 3.16
C HIS A 91 0.62 -10.41 3.72
N VAL A 92 -0.28 -9.91 2.87
CA VAL A 92 -1.53 -9.29 3.30
C VAL A 92 -2.51 -10.36 3.81
N ARG A 93 -2.97 -10.18 5.06
CA ARG A 93 -4.01 -10.99 5.70
C ARG A 93 -5.32 -10.23 5.82
N GLN A 94 -5.25 -8.94 6.13
CA GLN A 94 -6.41 -8.09 6.26
C GLN A 94 -6.22 -6.84 5.42
N LEU A 95 -7.20 -6.53 4.58
CA LEU A 95 -7.23 -5.31 3.78
C LEU A 95 -8.55 -4.58 4.05
N SER A 96 -8.45 -3.37 4.58
CA SER A 96 -9.58 -2.45 4.73
C SER A 96 -9.40 -1.28 3.77
N VAL A 97 -10.45 -0.91 3.04
CA VAL A 97 -10.46 0.19 2.08
C VAL A 97 -11.64 1.10 2.42
N THR A 98 -11.39 2.32 2.87
CA THR A 98 -12.43 3.26 3.31
C THR A 98 -12.43 4.56 2.50
N ASP A 99 -13.58 5.23 2.50
CA ASP A 99 -13.77 6.63 2.09
C ASP A 99 -13.42 6.95 0.62
N PHE A 100 -13.58 5.97 -0.27
CA PHE A 100 -13.40 6.16 -1.71
C PHE A 100 -14.61 6.88 -2.36
N LEU A 101 -14.36 7.66 -3.41
CA LEU A 101 -15.39 8.37 -4.19
C LEU A 101 -16.26 7.39 -4.99
N ASP A 102 -17.55 7.70 -5.13
CA ASP A 102 -18.53 6.88 -5.86
C ASP A 102 -18.09 6.56 -7.31
N ASN A 103 -17.32 7.45 -7.93
CA ASN A 103 -16.85 7.29 -9.32
C ASN A 103 -15.61 6.39 -9.46
N GLU A 104 -14.87 6.15 -8.37
CA GLU A 104 -13.64 5.35 -8.35
C GLU A 104 -13.88 3.91 -7.88
N ILE A 105 -15.03 3.69 -7.24
CA ILE A 105 -15.55 2.40 -6.79
C ILE A 105 -15.38 1.32 -7.86
N PRO A 106 -15.85 1.52 -9.10
CA PRO A 106 -15.90 0.40 -10.05
C PRO A 106 -14.49 -0.04 -10.44
N PHE A 107 -13.56 0.90 -10.63
CA PHE A 107 -12.18 0.58 -11.00
C PHE A 107 -11.45 -0.14 -9.87
N LEU A 108 -11.45 0.44 -8.66
CA LEU A 108 -10.76 -0.10 -7.50
C LEU A 108 -11.26 -1.51 -7.15
N ILE A 109 -12.59 -1.69 -7.09
CA ILE A 109 -13.20 -3.00 -6.82
C ILE A 109 -12.86 -3.98 -7.92
N THR A 110 -13.01 -3.60 -9.20
CA THR A 110 -12.76 -4.53 -10.31
C THR A 110 -11.31 -4.99 -10.32
N THR A 111 -10.34 -4.09 -10.07
CA THR A 111 -8.94 -4.47 -10.01
C THR A 111 -8.62 -5.37 -8.82
N LEU A 112 -9.11 -5.05 -7.62
CA LEU A 112 -8.90 -5.90 -6.43
C LEU A 112 -9.54 -7.28 -6.60
N LEU A 113 -10.77 -7.35 -7.12
CA LEU A 113 -11.45 -8.62 -7.41
C LEU A 113 -10.70 -9.43 -8.47
N ASN A 114 -10.16 -8.79 -9.51
CA ASN A 114 -9.34 -9.48 -10.50
C ASN A 114 -8.04 -10.02 -9.89
N GLN A 115 -7.37 -9.26 -9.03
CA GLN A 115 -6.17 -9.72 -8.32
C GLN A 115 -6.48 -10.90 -7.39
N LEU A 116 -7.63 -10.88 -6.72
CA LEU A 116 -8.12 -12.00 -5.91
C LEU A 116 -8.40 -13.24 -6.75
N LYS A 117 -9.12 -13.07 -7.86
CA LYS A 117 -9.43 -14.15 -8.81
C LYS A 117 -8.16 -14.79 -9.39
N ASN A 118 -7.13 -13.98 -9.61
CA ASN A 118 -5.82 -14.44 -10.10
C ASN A 118 -4.96 -15.10 -9.00
N GLY A 119 -5.48 -15.26 -7.78
CA GLY A 119 -4.79 -15.92 -6.68
C GLY A 119 -3.62 -15.13 -6.10
N LEU A 120 -3.58 -13.81 -6.31
CA LEU A 120 -2.46 -12.97 -5.90
C LEU A 120 -2.39 -12.82 -4.36
N PHE A 121 -3.56 -12.75 -3.72
CA PHE A 121 -3.74 -12.59 -2.28
C PHE A 121 -3.87 -13.95 -1.57
N VAL A 122 -2.80 -14.74 -1.59
CA VAL A 122 -2.80 -16.13 -1.08
C VAL A 122 -3.04 -16.28 0.43
N LYS A 123 -2.82 -15.22 1.22
CA LYS A 123 -2.98 -15.24 2.69
C LYS A 123 -4.11 -14.35 3.18
N LEU A 124 -4.90 -13.77 2.29
CA LEU A 124 -5.95 -12.85 2.69
C LEU A 124 -7.05 -13.60 3.45
N GLU A 125 -7.27 -13.17 4.68
CA GLU A 125 -8.24 -13.65 5.67
C GLU A 125 -9.50 -12.77 5.67
N LYS A 126 -9.33 -11.46 5.42
CA LYS A 126 -10.40 -10.46 5.49
C LYS A 126 -10.21 -9.33 4.49
N LEU A 127 -11.27 -8.99 3.75
CA LEU A 127 -11.36 -7.78 2.93
C LEU A 127 -12.59 -6.97 3.33
N GLU A 128 -12.39 -5.71 3.67
CA GLU A 128 -13.46 -4.77 3.98
C GLU A 128 -13.35 -3.57 3.06
N MET A 129 -14.45 -3.16 2.45
CA MET A 129 -14.52 -1.98 1.60
C MET A 129 -15.72 -1.14 2.01
N PHE A 130 -15.46 0.10 2.42
CA PHE A 130 -16.45 1.07 2.87
C PHE A 130 -16.39 2.31 1.98
N GLY A 131 -17.34 2.47 1.08
CA GLY A 131 -17.57 3.72 0.36
C GLY A 131 -18.55 4.62 1.11
N ASN A 132 -18.61 5.90 0.73
CA ASN A 132 -19.48 6.92 1.33
C ASN A 132 -20.97 6.50 1.45
N LYS A 133 -21.42 5.51 0.68
CA LYS A 133 -22.79 4.95 0.73
C LYS A 133 -22.89 3.43 0.63
N LYS A 134 -21.78 2.69 0.49
CA LYS A 134 -21.78 1.25 0.20
C LYS A 134 -20.75 0.52 1.05
N LYS A 135 -21.18 -0.47 1.82
CA LYS A 135 -20.30 -1.33 2.63
C LYS A 135 -20.25 -2.72 2.01
N ILE A 136 -19.09 -3.15 1.55
CA ILE A 136 -18.78 -4.50 1.04
C ILE A 136 -17.84 -5.18 2.03
N MET A 137 -18.23 -6.36 2.52
CA MET A 137 -17.42 -7.15 3.45
C MET A 137 -17.24 -8.55 2.88
N MET A 138 -16.00 -9.05 2.87
CA MET A 138 -15.65 -10.39 2.42
C MET A 138 -14.74 -11.05 3.47
N GLU A 139 -15.20 -12.15 4.07
CA GLU A 139 -14.41 -12.98 5.00
C GLU A 139 -14.03 -14.29 4.29
N THR A 140 -12.74 -14.62 4.25
CA THR A 140 -12.21 -15.68 3.37
C THR A 140 -12.26 -17.09 3.96
N GLY A 141 -13.18 -17.34 4.90
CA GLY A 141 -13.77 -18.68 5.00
C GLY A 141 -14.49 -19.08 3.69
N ILE A 142 -14.78 -18.10 2.81
CA ILE A 142 -15.56 -18.25 1.60
C ILE A 142 -15.00 -17.38 0.45
N VAL A 143 -13.79 -17.68 -0.04
CA VAL A 143 -13.35 -17.17 -1.37
C VAL A 143 -14.27 -17.70 -2.51
N SER A 144 -15.20 -18.61 -2.21
CA SER A 144 -16.17 -19.21 -3.14
C SER A 144 -17.56 -18.56 -3.17
N ARG A 145 -17.83 -17.46 -2.44
CA ARG A 145 -19.11 -16.74 -2.51
C ARG A 145 -18.88 -15.25 -2.59
N ILE A 146 -18.59 -14.79 -3.80
CA ILE A 146 -18.94 -13.43 -4.22
C ILE A 146 -20.47 -13.36 -4.18
N VAL A 147 -21.03 -12.88 -3.07
CA VAL A 147 -22.47 -12.63 -2.94
C VAL A 147 -22.70 -11.30 -2.27
N ALA A 148 -23.55 -10.51 -2.94
CA ALA A 148 -24.16 -9.26 -2.53
C ALA A 148 -23.21 -8.06 -2.46
N LEU A 149 -23.43 -7.10 -3.37
CA LEU A 149 -23.54 -5.64 -3.11
C LEU A 149 -23.41 -4.78 -4.38
N MET A 150 -23.65 -5.36 -5.57
CA MET A 150 -23.84 -4.58 -6.79
C MET A 150 -25.31 -4.36 -7.17
N ASP A 151 -26.28 -4.82 -6.37
CA ASP A 151 -27.69 -4.47 -6.52
C ASP A 151 -28.15 -3.62 -5.33
N CYS A 152 -27.92 -2.31 -5.45
CA CYS A 152 -28.60 -1.19 -4.79
C CYS A 152 -28.13 0.11 -5.45
#